data_AF-A0A1D9DXH7-F1
#
_entry.id   AF-A0A1D9DXH7-F1
#
_cell.length_a   1.000
_cell.length_b   1.000
_cell.length_c   1.000
_cell.angle_alpha   90.00
_cell.angle_beta   90.00
_cell.angle_gamma   90.00
#
_symmetry.space_group_name_H-M   'P 1'
#
loop_
_entity.id
_entity.type
_entity.pdbx_description
1 polymer ?
#
loop_
_entity_poly.entity_id
_entity_poly.type
_entity_poly.pdbx_seq_one_letter_code
_entity_poly.pdbx_strand_id
1 'polypeptide(L)'
;MKNNDWAGVGDADEAVTNWGGSAEQTTVLVEDGQVKVGHIPFYRFSYYPDVLDLRKCGYELTAFETIWDQLDQAHTRHAQVAHILLHLPTDEFGRMSDAAGGNLIWNPRRARELEFQVRSALHRFGVSDIPTLLRRMLGKAFPGDSMTHISVDLLNIFFWASLAKVARDFAWRDGRLAFAAEYLEYPVKRAFQVLG
;
A
#
# COMPACT_ATOMS: atom_id res chain seq x y z
N MET A 1 46.33 -11.43 34.92
CA MET A 1 45.49 -11.06 33.76
C MET A 1 44.19 -11.85 33.87
N LYS A 2 43.04 -11.18 33.94
CA LYS A 2 41.73 -11.84 34.08
C LYS A 2 41.28 -12.37 32.72
N ASN A 3 41.04 -13.67 32.64
CA ASN A 3 40.41 -14.33 31.49
C ASN A 3 38.95 -13.88 31.40
N ASN A 4 38.53 -13.42 30.23
CA ASN A 4 37.17 -12.97 29.97
C ASN A 4 36.40 -14.14 29.34
N ASP A 5 35.81 -14.97 30.19
CA ASP A 5 34.95 -16.11 29.81
C ASP A 5 33.54 -15.62 29.40
N TRP A 6 33.44 -14.99 28.23
CA TRP A 6 32.15 -14.56 27.63
C TRP A 6 31.99 -14.98 26.17
N ALA A 7 32.68 -16.03 25.73
CA ALA A 7 32.57 -16.56 24.36
C ALA A 7 31.33 -17.46 24.16
N GLY A 8 30.12 -16.95 24.48
CA GLY A 8 28.93 -17.81 24.44
C GLY A 8 27.56 -17.13 24.48
N VAL A 9 27.42 -15.87 24.06
CA VAL A 9 26.08 -15.26 23.88
C VAL A 9 26.09 -14.35 22.66
N GLY A 10 25.38 -14.78 21.61
CA GLY A 10 25.02 -13.92 20.48
C GLY A 10 25.45 -14.47 19.13
N ASP A 11 24.96 -15.67 18.77
CA ASP A 11 24.65 -15.85 17.35
C ASP A 11 23.66 -14.74 16.99
N ALA A 12 24.03 -13.92 16.00
CA ALA A 12 23.16 -12.86 15.52
C ALA A 12 21.88 -13.52 15.01
N ASP A 13 20.75 -13.17 15.62
CA ASP A 13 19.43 -13.64 15.20
C ASP A 13 19.28 -13.44 13.68
N GLU A 14 19.07 -14.52 12.93
CA GLU A 14 18.83 -14.47 11.48
C GLU A 14 17.66 -13.53 11.15
N ALA A 15 16.71 -13.34 12.07
CA ALA A 15 15.64 -12.36 11.92
C ALA A 15 16.15 -10.91 12.05
N VAL A 16 17.08 -10.61 12.97
CA VAL A 16 17.68 -9.27 13.06
C VAL A 16 18.54 -8.97 11.83
N THR A 17 19.22 -10.00 11.30
CA THR A 17 20.07 -9.86 10.11
C THR A 17 19.25 -9.68 8.82
N ASN A 18 18.08 -10.32 8.72
CA ASN A 18 17.18 -10.18 7.57
C ASN A 18 16.24 -8.97 7.64
N TRP A 19 15.98 -8.41 8.82
CA TRP A 19 14.93 -7.39 9.04
C TRP A 19 15.42 -6.11 9.72
N GLY A 20 16.69 -6.04 10.13
CA GLY A 20 17.27 -4.89 10.80
C GLY A 20 17.67 -3.78 9.83
N GLY A 21 16.78 -2.83 9.56
CA GLY A 21 17.14 -1.57 8.93
C GLY A 21 16.61 -0.37 9.71
N SER A 22 17.53 0.49 10.15
CA SER A 22 17.27 1.82 10.69
C SER A 22 16.65 2.72 9.63
N ALA A 23 15.87 3.72 10.06
CA ALA A 23 15.03 4.61 9.27
C ALA A 23 15.77 5.67 8.42
N GLU A 24 17.00 5.38 7.98
CA GLU A 24 17.71 6.19 7.00
C GLU A 24 17.93 5.34 5.74
N GLN A 25 17.09 5.60 4.74
CA GLN A 25 17.07 4.95 3.45
C GLN A 25 18.45 4.97 2.80
N THR A 26 19.13 3.82 2.78
CA THR A 26 20.14 3.34 1.81
C THR A 26 20.98 2.28 2.51
N THR A 27 20.79 1.00 2.18
CA THR A 27 21.84 0.01 2.45
C THR A 27 22.73 -0.09 1.22
N VAL A 28 24.03 -0.07 1.46
CA VAL A 28 25.06 -0.31 0.46
C VAL A 28 25.14 -1.82 0.25
N LEU A 29 24.58 -2.32 -0.85
CA LEU A 29 24.82 -3.68 -1.30
C LEU A 29 26.18 -3.68 -2.02
N VAL A 30 27.15 -4.39 -1.46
CA VAL A 30 28.45 -4.64 -2.10
C VAL A 30 28.33 -5.96 -2.84
N GLU A 31 28.10 -5.88 -4.15
CA GLU A 31 28.21 -7.01 -5.07
C GLU A 31 29.39 -6.72 -6.00
N ASP A 32 30.33 -7.66 -6.15
CA ASP A 32 31.54 -7.53 -6.98
C ASP A 32 32.45 -6.32 -6.66
N GLY A 33 32.52 -5.90 -5.39
CA GLY A 33 33.34 -4.75 -4.98
C GLY A 33 32.81 -3.39 -5.48
N GLN A 34 31.60 -3.35 -6.04
CA GLN A 34 30.90 -2.12 -6.37
C GLN A 34 29.79 -1.85 -5.35
N VAL A 35 29.84 -0.66 -4.76
CA VAL A 35 28.80 -0.13 -3.87
C VAL A 35 27.57 0.19 -4.72
N LYS A 36 26.55 -0.68 -4.69
CA LYS A 36 25.22 -0.37 -5.23
C LYS A 36 24.31 0.03 -4.08
N VAL A 37 23.78 1.24 -4.15
CA VAL A 37 22.73 1.70 -3.24
C VAL A 37 21.45 0.95 -3.59
N GLY A 38 21.05 0.00 -2.74
CA GLY A 38 19.81 -0.75 -2.89
C GLY A 38 18.68 -0.02 -2.16
N HIS A 39 17.64 0.38 -2.89
CA HIS A 39 16.41 0.88 -2.28
C HIS A 39 15.65 -0.28 -1.64
N ILE A 40 15.37 -0.19 -0.34
CA ILE A 40 14.55 -1.19 0.37
C ILE A 40 13.11 -0.66 0.41
N PRO A 41 12.12 -1.40 -0.11
CA PRO A 41 10.74 -0.96 -0.12
C PRO A 41 10.17 -0.71 1.28
N PHE A 42 9.31 0.30 1.40
CA PHE A 42 8.76 0.73 2.69
C PHE A 42 8.06 -0.41 3.48
N TYR A 43 7.38 -1.32 2.79
CA TYR A 43 6.58 -2.37 3.42
C TYR A 43 7.43 -3.47 4.07
N ARG A 44 8.74 -3.52 3.78
CA ARG A 44 9.68 -4.41 4.49
C ARG A 44 9.96 -3.94 5.92
N PHE A 45 9.70 -2.66 6.22
CA PHE A 45 9.78 -2.09 7.56
C PHE A 45 8.43 -2.15 8.32
N SER A 46 7.49 -2.99 7.85
CA SER A 46 6.19 -3.18 8.52
C SER A 46 6.37 -3.72 9.93
N TYR A 47 5.52 -3.27 10.84
CA TYR A 47 5.56 -3.73 12.23
C TYR A 47 5.20 -5.21 12.30
N TYR A 48 6.03 -6.01 12.98
CA TYR A 48 5.91 -7.48 12.97
C TYR A 48 4.52 -8.01 13.38
N PRO A 49 3.84 -7.47 14.42
CA PRO A 49 2.46 -7.80 14.71
C PRO A 49 1.48 -7.57 13.55
N ASP A 50 1.64 -6.50 12.77
CA ASP A 50 0.78 -6.23 11.61
C ASP A 50 0.95 -7.32 10.54
N VAL A 51 2.18 -7.79 10.33
CA VAL A 51 2.49 -8.88 9.40
C VAL A 51 1.86 -10.19 9.87
N LEU A 52 1.97 -10.49 11.16
CA LEU A 52 1.33 -11.69 11.75
C LEU A 52 -0.19 -11.64 11.64
N ASP A 53 -0.80 -10.48 11.87
CA ASP A 53 -2.26 -10.33 11.77
C ASP A 53 -2.74 -10.42 10.32
N LEU A 54 -1.95 -9.93 9.36
CA LEU A 54 -2.20 -10.12 7.94
C LEU A 54 -2.16 -11.61 7.56
N ARG A 55 -1.19 -12.36 8.10
CA ARG A 55 -1.07 -13.81 7.91
C ARG A 55 -2.24 -14.58 8.50
N LYS A 56 -2.73 -14.20 9.68
CA LYS A 56 -3.94 -14.77 10.27
C LYS A 56 -5.16 -14.57 9.37
N CYS A 57 -5.21 -13.47 8.62
CA CYS A 57 -6.25 -13.19 7.63
C CYS A 57 -6.05 -13.94 6.30
N GLY A 58 -4.99 -14.74 6.16
CA GLY A 58 -4.68 -15.53 4.97
C GLY A 58 -3.85 -14.81 3.91
N TYR A 59 -3.20 -13.69 4.26
CA TYR A 59 -2.40 -12.89 3.34
C TYR A 59 -0.95 -12.77 3.79
N GLU A 60 -0.02 -12.88 2.84
CA GLU A 60 1.38 -12.49 3.02
C GLU A 60 1.61 -11.11 2.41
N LEU A 61 2.68 -10.42 2.82
CA LEU A 61 3.09 -9.15 2.20
C LEU A 61 3.33 -9.31 0.70
N THR A 62 3.82 -10.48 0.28
CA THR A 62 4.07 -10.85 -1.11
C THR A 62 2.84 -10.73 -2.01
N ALA A 63 1.63 -10.87 -1.45
CA ALA A 63 0.38 -10.69 -2.20
C ALA A 63 0.15 -9.26 -2.68
N PHE A 64 0.82 -8.28 -2.07
CA PHE A 64 0.67 -6.85 -2.33
C PHE A 64 1.92 -6.18 -2.91
N GLU A 65 3.06 -6.89 -3.01
CA GLU A 65 4.34 -6.35 -3.48
C GLU A 65 4.20 -5.58 -4.79
N THR A 66 3.55 -6.15 -5.80
CA THR A 66 3.37 -5.48 -7.11
C THR A 66 2.63 -4.14 -7.01
N ILE A 67 1.71 -4.00 -6.06
CA ILE A 67 0.95 -2.77 -5.83
C ILE A 67 1.82 -1.79 -5.02
N TRP A 68 2.46 -2.26 -3.96
CA TRP A 68 3.22 -1.40 -3.07
C TRP A 68 4.56 -0.94 -3.66
N ASP A 69 5.19 -1.73 -4.52
CA ASP A 69 6.37 -1.33 -5.28
C ASP A 69 6.07 -0.13 -6.19
N GLN A 70 4.86 -0.04 -6.75
CA GLN A 70 4.46 1.12 -7.54
C GLN A 70 4.32 2.38 -6.67
N LEU A 71 3.82 2.24 -5.44
CA LEU A 71 3.74 3.35 -4.49
C LEU A 71 5.15 3.81 -4.08
N ASP A 72 6.04 2.86 -3.84
CA ASP A 72 7.43 3.09 -3.45
C ASP A 72 8.22 3.80 -4.57
N GLN A 73 7.89 3.50 -5.83
CA GLN A 73 8.44 4.15 -7.03
C GLN A 73 7.59 5.33 -7.51
N ALA A 74 6.65 5.82 -6.71
CA ALA A 74 5.74 6.88 -7.14
C ALA A 74 6.48 8.22 -7.31
N HIS A 75 6.29 8.85 -8.48
CA HIS A 75 6.77 10.20 -8.74
C HIS A 75 5.65 11.23 -8.56
N THR A 76 6.03 12.49 -8.42
CA THR A 76 5.10 13.63 -8.30
C THR A 76 4.08 13.67 -9.44
N ARG A 77 4.45 13.28 -10.67
CA ARG A 77 3.53 13.18 -11.82
C ARG A 77 2.38 12.20 -11.58
N HIS A 78 2.64 11.03 -10.97
CA HIS A 78 1.59 10.03 -10.71
C HIS A 78 0.64 10.57 -9.63
N ALA A 79 1.22 11.22 -8.62
CA ALA A 79 0.51 11.85 -7.53
C ALA A 79 -0.39 13.00 -8.00
N GLN A 80 0.06 13.79 -8.98
CA GLN A 80 -0.76 14.83 -9.63
C GLN A 80 -1.95 14.24 -10.40
N VAL A 81 -1.75 13.17 -11.17
CA VAL A 81 -2.85 12.50 -11.88
C VAL A 81 -3.88 11.96 -10.90
N ALA A 82 -3.43 11.33 -9.81
CA ALA A 82 -4.29 10.85 -8.74
C ALA A 82 -5.08 12.00 -8.08
N HIS A 83 -4.39 13.09 -7.75
CA HIS A 83 -5.00 14.28 -7.15
C HIS A 83 -6.09 14.88 -8.04
N ILE A 84 -5.80 15.05 -9.34
CA ILE A 84 -6.76 15.53 -10.34
C ILE A 84 -7.97 14.60 -10.39
N LEU A 85 -7.74 13.29 -10.46
CA LEU A 85 -8.82 12.31 -10.52
C LEU A 85 -9.70 12.32 -9.25
N LEU A 86 -9.14 12.62 -8.09
CA LEU A 86 -9.86 12.60 -6.82
C LEU A 86 -10.65 13.87 -6.51
N HIS A 87 -10.15 15.02 -6.94
CA HIS A 87 -10.66 16.32 -6.45
C HIS A 87 -11.05 17.32 -7.54
N LEU A 88 -10.48 17.23 -8.74
CA LEU A 88 -10.80 18.21 -9.78
C LEU A 88 -12.16 17.89 -10.43
N PRO A 89 -13.04 18.88 -10.63
CA PRO A 89 -14.28 18.69 -11.34
C PRO A 89 -13.99 18.24 -12.76
N THR A 90 -14.42 17.03 -13.11
CA THR A 90 -14.39 16.49 -14.46
C THR A 90 -15.79 16.47 -15.08
N ASP A 91 -16.76 17.14 -14.45
CA ASP A 91 -18.02 17.46 -15.09
C ASP A 91 -17.87 18.71 -15.99
N GLU A 92 -18.69 18.77 -17.02
CA GLU A 92 -18.75 19.88 -18.00
C GLU A 92 -19.19 21.22 -17.35
N PHE A 93 -19.53 21.23 -16.05
CA PHE A 93 -20.19 22.33 -15.35
C PHE A 93 -19.47 22.84 -14.09
N GLY A 94 -18.28 22.32 -13.75
CA GLY A 94 -17.35 22.96 -12.80
C GLY A 94 -17.90 23.23 -11.40
N ARG A 95 -18.86 22.43 -10.91
CA ARG A 95 -19.49 22.70 -9.61
C ARG A 95 -18.67 22.13 -8.46
N MET A 96 -18.20 23.00 -7.56
CA MET A 96 -17.70 22.61 -6.24
C MET A 96 -18.86 22.05 -5.40
N SER A 97 -18.98 20.74 -5.38
CA SER A 97 -19.74 20.01 -4.37
C SER A 97 -18.84 18.89 -3.85
N ASP A 98 -19.20 18.22 -2.76
CA ASP A 98 -18.49 17.05 -2.21
C ASP A 98 -18.39 15.86 -3.21
N ALA A 99 -18.94 16.03 -4.42
CA ALA A 99 -18.85 15.16 -5.57
C ALA A 99 -17.84 15.63 -6.65
N ALA A 100 -17.07 16.69 -6.43
CA ALA A 100 -16.04 17.18 -7.36
C ALA A 100 -14.83 16.23 -7.35
N GLY A 101 -14.51 15.67 -8.52
CA GLY A 101 -13.57 14.56 -8.71
C GLY A 101 -14.17 13.47 -9.58
N GLY A 102 -13.34 12.77 -10.36
CA GLY A 102 -13.74 11.59 -11.14
C GLY A 102 -13.50 11.74 -12.65
N ASN A 103 -14.29 11.07 -13.46
CA ASN A 103 -14.49 11.22 -14.90
C ASN A 103 -15.79 10.49 -15.28
N LEU A 104 -16.11 10.40 -16.58
CA LEU A 104 -17.32 9.72 -17.07
C LEU A 104 -17.46 8.25 -16.64
N ILE A 105 -16.35 7.57 -16.35
CA ILE A 105 -16.29 6.12 -16.08
C ILE A 105 -16.13 5.85 -14.58
N TRP A 106 -15.51 6.76 -13.84
CA TRP A 106 -15.13 6.57 -12.44
C TRP A 106 -15.38 7.81 -11.59
N ASN A 107 -15.92 7.61 -10.40
CA ASN A 107 -16.24 8.67 -9.44
C ASN A 107 -15.76 8.30 -8.02
N PRO A 108 -15.10 9.22 -7.29
CA PRO A 108 -14.55 8.96 -5.95
C PRO A 108 -15.63 8.72 -4.88
N ARG A 109 -16.81 9.34 -4.99
CA ARG A 109 -17.95 9.05 -4.11
C ARG A 109 -18.38 7.59 -4.25
N ARG A 110 -18.52 7.13 -5.49
CA ARG A 110 -18.91 5.74 -5.77
C ARG A 110 -17.83 4.75 -5.32
N ALA A 111 -16.55 5.12 -5.44
CA ALA A 111 -15.46 4.30 -4.90
C ALA A 111 -15.55 4.14 -3.38
N ARG A 112 -15.86 5.23 -2.64
CA ARG A 112 -16.11 5.15 -1.18
C ARG A 112 -17.31 4.24 -0.85
N GLU A 113 -18.41 4.35 -1.59
CA GLU A 113 -19.56 3.46 -1.41
C GLU A 113 -19.18 1.98 -1.61
N LEU A 114 -18.41 1.67 -2.66
CA LEU A 114 -17.93 0.32 -2.93
C LEU A 114 -16.91 -0.15 -1.88
N GLU A 115 -16.04 0.72 -1.39
CA GLU A 115 -15.16 0.43 -0.26
C GLU A 115 -15.98 -0.04 0.95
N PHE A 116 -17.01 0.70 1.34
CA PHE A 116 -17.90 0.31 2.44
C PHE A 116 -18.57 -1.05 2.19
N GLN A 117 -19.02 -1.30 0.96
CA GLN A 117 -19.62 -2.60 0.59
C GLN A 117 -18.61 -3.75 0.70
N VAL A 118 -17.38 -3.57 0.22
CA VAL A 118 -16.31 -4.57 0.33
C VAL A 118 -16.00 -4.81 1.81
N ARG A 119 -15.84 -3.77 2.62
CA ARG A 119 -15.59 -3.89 4.07
C ARG A 119 -16.71 -4.68 4.77
N SER A 120 -17.97 -4.41 4.42
CA SER A 120 -19.12 -5.18 4.93
C SER A 120 -19.08 -6.65 4.49
N ALA A 121 -18.64 -6.94 3.27
CA ALA A 121 -18.45 -8.32 2.80
C ALA A 121 -17.33 -9.03 3.57
N LEU A 122 -16.17 -8.38 3.74
CA LEU A 122 -15.04 -8.94 4.48
C LEU A 122 -15.37 -9.21 5.95
N HIS A 123 -16.15 -8.33 6.58
CA HIS A 123 -16.68 -8.58 7.92
C HIS A 123 -17.54 -9.85 7.97
N ARG A 124 -18.43 -10.05 7.00
CA ARG A 124 -19.23 -11.28 6.90
C ARG A 124 -18.39 -12.54 6.63
N PHE A 125 -17.22 -12.39 6.03
CA PHE A 125 -16.29 -13.48 5.76
C PHE A 125 -15.31 -13.78 6.90
N GLY A 126 -15.36 -13.01 8.00
CA GLY A 126 -14.49 -13.19 9.16
C GLY A 126 -13.10 -12.58 9.02
N VAL A 127 -12.88 -11.70 8.04
CA VAL A 127 -11.59 -11.02 7.77
C VAL A 127 -11.74 -9.49 7.85
N SER A 128 -12.45 -9.01 8.89
CA SER A 128 -12.75 -7.59 9.10
C SER A 128 -11.52 -6.71 9.34
N ASP A 129 -10.39 -7.31 9.73
CA ASP A 129 -9.20 -6.57 10.15
C ASP A 129 -8.34 -6.12 8.96
N ILE A 130 -8.48 -6.78 7.81
CA ILE A 130 -7.70 -6.49 6.59
C ILE A 130 -7.70 -5.00 6.22
N PRO A 131 -8.85 -4.30 6.11
CA PRO A 131 -8.85 -2.88 5.74
C PRO A 131 -8.05 -2.00 6.71
N THR A 132 -8.14 -2.29 8.01
CA THR A 132 -7.42 -1.54 9.05
C THR A 132 -5.92 -1.82 8.98
N LEU A 133 -5.52 -3.08 8.77
CA LEU A 133 -4.12 -3.48 8.60
C LEU A 133 -3.51 -2.83 7.36
N LEU A 134 -4.20 -2.88 6.22
CA LEU A 134 -3.76 -2.26 4.96
C LEU A 134 -3.53 -0.75 5.13
N ARG A 135 -4.45 -0.03 5.80
CA ARG A 135 -4.26 1.42 6.09
C ARG A 135 -3.01 1.68 6.92
N ARG A 136 -2.77 0.86 7.95
CA ARG A 136 -1.64 1.03 8.87
C ARG A 136 -0.30 0.76 8.19
N MET A 137 -0.22 -0.30 7.39
CA MET A 137 0.97 -0.66 6.62
C MET A 137 1.29 0.40 5.56
N LEU A 138 0.29 0.82 4.77
CA LEU A 138 0.46 1.86 3.75
C LEU A 138 0.89 3.21 4.36
N GLY A 139 0.39 3.55 5.55
CA GLY A 139 0.77 4.78 6.25
C GLY A 139 2.27 4.91 6.54
N LYS A 140 3.05 3.83 6.42
CA LYS A 140 4.51 3.85 6.57
C LYS A 140 5.26 4.32 5.33
N ALA A 141 4.61 4.42 4.17
CA ALA A 141 5.26 4.85 2.92
C ALA A 141 5.78 6.29 2.97
N PHE A 142 5.14 7.17 3.74
CA PHE A 142 5.55 8.57 3.91
C PHE A 142 5.77 8.90 5.40
N PRO A 143 6.94 8.57 5.97
CA PRO A 143 7.24 8.87 7.38
C PRO A 143 7.49 10.37 7.62
N GLY A 144 7.06 10.87 8.78
CA GLY A 144 7.38 12.22 9.29
C GLY A 144 6.58 13.37 8.66
N ASP A 145 7.22 14.56 8.57
CA ASP A 145 6.64 15.81 8.04
C ASP A 145 6.54 15.87 6.50
N SER A 146 6.82 14.75 5.81
CA SER A 146 6.71 14.63 4.35
C SER A 146 5.27 14.45 3.85
N MET A 147 4.30 14.35 4.77
CA MET A 147 2.89 14.12 4.45
C MET A 147 2.25 15.38 3.84
N THR A 148 2.19 15.41 2.52
CA THR A 148 1.43 16.43 1.77
C THR A 148 0.01 15.93 1.45
N HIS A 149 -0.92 16.83 1.12
CA HIS A 149 -2.25 16.45 0.62
C HIS A 149 -2.18 15.47 -0.56
N ILE A 150 -1.18 15.64 -1.43
CA ILE A 150 -0.93 14.77 -2.58
C ILE A 150 -0.43 13.37 -2.14
N SER A 151 0.31 13.29 -1.03
CA SER A 151 0.74 12.00 -0.46
C SER A 151 -0.45 11.24 0.15
N VAL A 152 -1.35 11.95 0.82
CA VAL A 152 -2.61 11.39 1.33
C VAL A 152 -3.48 10.82 0.19
N ASP A 153 -3.52 11.51 -0.94
CA ASP A 153 -4.24 11.05 -2.13
C ASP A 153 -3.64 9.76 -2.71
N LEU A 154 -2.31 9.66 -2.80
CA LEU A 154 -1.64 8.42 -3.17
C LEU A 154 -1.99 7.28 -2.20
N LEU A 155 -1.87 7.50 -0.89
CA LEU A 155 -2.22 6.49 0.11
C LEU A 155 -3.67 6.01 -0.03
N ASN A 156 -4.60 6.91 -0.36
CA ASN A 156 -6.01 6.55 -0.56
C ASN A 156 -6.21 5.67 -1.79
N ILE A 157 -5.62 6.00 -2.94
CA ILE A 157 -5.79 5.17 -4.15
C ILE A 157 -5.09 3.81 -4.02
N PHE A 158 -3.92 3.75 -3.37
CA PHE A 158 -3.22 2.49 -3.13
C PHE A 158 -3.91 1.63 -2.08
N PHE A 159 -4.57 2.25 -1.12
CA PHE A 159 -5.47 1.53 -0.22
C PHE A 159 -6.63 0.89 -0.99
N TRP A 160 -7.28 1.61 -1.90
CA TRP A 160 -8.33 1.03 -2.74
C TRP A 160 -7.81 -0.07 -3.67
N ALA A 161 -6.63 0.07 -4.26
CA ALA A 161 -6.03 -0.99 -5.07
C ALA A 161 -5.69 -2.24 -4.23
N SER A 162 -5.18 -2.06 -3.01
CA SER A 162 -4.92 -3.18 -2.08
C SER A 162 -6.24 -3.86 -1.68
N LEU A 163 -7.28 -3.08 -1.39
CA LEU A 163 -8.61 -3.60 -1.09
C LEU A 163 -9.24 -4.31 -2.31
N ALA A 164 -8.97 -3.81 -3.52
CA ALA A 164 -9.41 -4.43 -4.77
C ALA A 164 -8.78 -5.81 -4.98
N LYS A 165 -7.48 -5.98 -4.68
CA LYS A 165 -6.82 -7.29 -4.72
C LYS A 165 -7.55 -8.29 -3.82
N VAL A 166 -7.86 -7.88 -2.58
CA VAL A 166 -8.60 -8.71 -1.63
C VAL A 166 -10.01 -9.01 -2.12
N ALA A 167 -10.74 -8.00 -2.61
CA ALA A 167 -12.08 -8.17 -3.16
C ALA A 167 -12.11 -9.17 -4.32
N ARG A 168 -11.09 -9.12 -5.21
CA ARG A 168 -10.93 -10.07 -6.32
C ARG A 168 -10.71 -11.50 -5.83
N ASP A 169 -9.87 -11.68 -4.82
CA ASP A 169 -9.60 -13.01 -4.25
C ASP A 169 -10.84 -13.60 -3.55
N PHE A 170 -11.77 -12.76 -3.07
CA PHE A 170 -13.05 -13.19 -2.50
C PHE A 170 -14.22 -13.18 -3.49
N ALA A 171 -13.99 -12.85 -4.76
CA ALA A 171 -15.06 -12.77 -5.77
C ALA A 171 -15.76 -14.11 -6.02
N TRP A 172 -15.11 -15.23 -5.72
CA TRP A 172 -15.74 -16.56 -5.77
C TRP A 172 -16.86 -16.74 -4.72
N ARG A 173 -16.84 -15.97 -3.62
CA ARG A 173 -17.90 -15.99 -2.59
C ARG A 173 -19.05 -15.04 -2.92
N ASP A 174 -18.75 -13.88 -3.49
CA ASP A 174 -19.73 -12.87 -3.90
C ASP A 174 -19.26 -12.20 -5.20
N GLY A 175 -19.93 -12.51 -6.32
CA GLY A 175 -19.57 -12.02 -7.64
C GLY A 175 -19.59 -10.49 -7.77
N ARG A 176 -20.30 -9.77 -6.89
CA ARG A 176 -20.30 -8.30 -6.87
C ARG A 176 -18.92 -7.72 -6.54
N LEU A 177 -18.08 -8.49 -5.84
CA LEU A 177 -16.73 -8.06 -5.47
C LEU A 177 -15.79 -7.98 -6.67
N ALA A 178 -16.04 -8.72 -7.75
CA ALA A 178 -15.26 -8.60 -8.98
C ALA A 178 -15.39 -7.19 -9.57
N PHE A 179 -16.62 -6.70 -9.70
CA PHE A 179 -16.88 -5.33 -10.16
C PHE A 179 -16.29 -4.28 -9.20
N ALA A 180 -16.48 -4.48 -7.88
CA ALA A 180 -15.90 -3.56 -6.89
C ALA A 180 -14.37 -3.51 -6.99
N ALA A 181 -13.71 -4.66 -7.21
CA ALA A 181 -12.26 -4.72 -7.39
C ALA A 181 -11.80 -3.91 -8.60
N GLU A 182 -12.41 -4.11 -9.77
CA GLU A 182 -12.05 -3.35 -10.97
C GLU A 182 -12.24 -1.84 -10.79
N TYR A 183 -13.36 -1.45 -10.16
CA TYR A 183 -13.67 -0.06 -9.92
C TYR A 183 -12.72 0.61 -8.91
N LEU A 184 -12.36 -0.09 -7.83
CA LEU A 184 -11.45 0.41 -6.80
C LEU A 184 -10.00 0.50 -7.28
N GLU A 185 -9.57 -0.37 -8.20
CA GLU A 185 -8.22 -0.37 -8.76
C GLU A 185 -8.01 0.71 -9.84
N TYR A 186 -9.09 1.21 -10.45
CA TYR A 186 -9.06 2.15 -11.57
C TYR A 186 -8.12 3.35 -11.36
N PRO A 187 -8.11 4.05 -10.21
CA PRO A 187 -7.26 5.23 -10.02
C PRO A 187 -5.76 4.92 -10.11
N VAL A 188 -5.32 3.78 -9.56
CA VAL A 188 -3.92 3.35 -9.65
C VAL A 188 -3.58 3.01 -11.10
N LYS A 189 -4.44 2.22 -11.78
CA LYS A 189 -4.26 1.93 -13.22
C LYS A 189 -4.16 3.19 -14.06
N ARG A 190 -4.93 4.22 -13.74
CA ARG A 190 -4.92 5.49 -14.48
C ARG A 190 -3.67 6.33 -14.19
N ALA A 191 -3.25 6.40 -12.94
CA ALA A 191 -2.09 7.21 -12.52
C ALA A 191 -0.73 6.55 -12.86
N PHE A 192 -0.69 5.21 -12.86
CA PHE A 192 0.49 4.38 -13.07
C PHE A 192 0.41 3.59 -14.38
N GLN A 193 -0.45 4.03 -15.30
CA GLN A 193 -0.57 3.47 -16.64
C GLN A 193 0.84 3.45 -17.25
N VAL A 194 1.43 2.24 -17.31
CA VAL A 194 2.60 1.96 -18.14
C VAL A 194 2.22 2.49 -19.51
N LEU A 195 2.96 3.49 -20.01
CA LEU A 195 2.91 3.88 -21.41
C LEU A 195 3.32 2.62 -22.19
N GLY A 196 2.33 1.80 -22.54
CA GLY A 196 2.48 0.74 -23.52
C GLY A 196 2.68 1.35 -24.89
#